data_AF-X0XGJ5-F1
#
_entry.id   AF-X0XGJ5-F1
#
_cell.length_a   1.000
_cell.length_b   1.000
_cell.length_c   1.000
_cell.angle_alpha   90.00
_cell.angle_beta   90.00
_cell.angle_gamma   90.00
#
_symmetry.space_group_name_H-M   'P 1'
#
loop_
_entity.id
_entity.type
_entity.pdbx_description
1 polymer ?
#
loop_
_entity_poly.entity_id
_entity_poly.type
_entity_poly.pdbx_seq_one_letter_code
_entity_poly.pdbx_strand_id
1 'polypeptide(L)'
;DGKLFSDLKFKDRKGVLTNLKESKILILITEEYEIEVNDYKEVCEDVISVNGTYKNCSNIISGTHKEIRTKEFWEEYNFEDLKAGEYKWRIEGKKNAHEKIDWIGSSFGKELTEWAWWDTDWTRKTLITITGNNGEIIFMNLSSSNLSSAQVDFDDIRFINSEEDTEFGYYLQNYTGSNSARFRVNTSGDTSFYIYSGNVEASSNSDIEDIYGTNLISFYSLDGISGSVLDELSEHNGTNSGATRGVTGKIGSAFDFDGG
;
A
#
# COMPACT_ATOMS: atom_id res chain seq x y z
N ASP A 1 -9.65 -31.60 11.42
CA ASP A 1 -10.74 -30.63 11.65
C ASP A 1 -10.36 -29.74 12.81
N GLY A 2 -10.75 -28.47 12.76
CA GLY A 2 -10.43 -27.49 13.80
C GLY A 2 -10.92 -26.09 13.46
N LYS A 3 -10.76 -25.16 14.40
CA LYS A 3 -11.23 -23.78 14.23
C LYS A 3 -10.24 -22.94 13.43
N LEU A 4 -10.77 -22.08 12.56
CA LEU A 4 -9.97 -21.10 11.82
C LEU A 4 -9.41 -20.00 12.72
N PHE A 5 -10.03 -19.76 13.89
CA PHE A 5 -9.59 -18.76 14.85
C PHE A 5 -9.87 -19.27 16.27
N SER A 6 -8.89 -19.91 16.91
CA SER A 6 -9.05 -20.42 18.27
C SER A 6 -8.77 -19.38 19.36
N ASP A 7 -8.02 -18.34 19.02
CA ASP A 7 -7.41 -17.39 19.97
C ASP A 7 -7.41 -15.95 19.46
N LEU A 8 -8.34 -15.60 18.55
CA LEU A 8 -8.38 -14.29 17.91
C LEU A 8 -8.49 -13.18 18.95
N LYS A 9 -7.49 -12.30 18.93
CA LYS A 9 -7.42 -11.11 19.78
C LYS A 9 -7.12 -9.90 18.91
N PHE A 10 -7.70 -8.78 19.24
CA PHE A 10 -7.39 -7.50 18.63
C PHE A 10 -6.51 -6.69 19.57
N LYS A 11 -5.51 -6.03 19.02
CA LYS A 11 -4.68 -5.05 19.73
C LYS A 11 -4.83 -3.69 19.07
N ASP A 12 -4.73 -2.63 19.86
CA ASP A 12 -4.52 -1.29 19.32
C ASP A 12 -3.09 -1.11 18.78
N ARG A 13 -2.82 0.05 18.16
CA ARG A 13 -1.48 0.40 17.66
C ARG A 13 -0.37 0.41 18.73
N LYS A 14 -0.72 0.44 20.02
CA LYS A 14 0.22 0.40 21.14
C LYS A 14 0.42 -1.03 21.68
N GLY A 15 -0.16 -2.03 21.02
CA GLY A 15 -0.10 -3.43 21.42
C GLY A 15 -1.02 -3.78 22.59
N VAL A 16 -1.92 -2.87 23.00
CA VAL A 16 -2.86 -3.10 24.09
C VAL A 16 -4.07 -3.86 23.57
N LEU A 17 -4.45 -4.94 24.25
CA LEU A 17 -5.63 -5.73 23.89
C LEU A 17 -6.89 -4.85 23.94
N THR A 18 -7.66 -4.90 22.85
CA THR A 18 -8.88 -4.11 22.66
C THR A 18 -10.02 -4.99 22.15
N ASN A 19 -11.25 -4.55 22.39
CA ASN A 19 -12.45 -5.19 21.86
C ASN A 19 -13.04 -4.30 20.78
N LEU A 20 -13.41 -4.89 19.64
CA LEU A 20 -14.19 -4.21 18.62
C LEU A 20 -15.64 -4.08 19.07
N LYS A 21 -16.29 -2.96 18.73
CA LYS A 21 -17.71 -2.72 19.07
C LYS A 21 -18.61 -3.77 18.43
N GLU A 22 -18.34 -4.05 17.16
CA GLU A 22 -18.92 -5.16 16.41
C GLU A 22 -17.78 -5.76 15.60
N SER A 23 -17.67 -7.09 15.56
CA SER A 23 -16.75 -7.78 14.67
C SER A 23 -17.38 -9.09 14.22
N LYS A 24 -17.26 -9.37 12.93
CA LYS A 24 -17.60 -10.68 12.35
C LYS A 24 -16.45 -11.15 11.47
N ILE A 25 -16.29 -12.46 11.45
CA ILE A 25 -15.34 -13.14 10.60
C ILE A 25 -16.17 -13.73 9.47
N LEU A 26 -15.74 -13.54 8.22
CA LEU A 26 -16.38 -14.17 7.07
C LEU A 26 -15.41 -15.12 6.40
N ILE A 27 -15.93 -16.24 5.90
CA ILE A 27 -15.23 -17.19 5.04
C ILE A 27 -15.87 -17.17 3.65
N LEU A 28 -15.06 -17.31 2.61
CA LEU A 28 -15.56 -17.40 1.24
C LEU A 28 -16.05 -18.83 0.99
N ILE A 29 -17.32 -18.95 0.64
CA ILE A 29 -17.97 -20.21 0.28
C ILE A 29 -18.16 -20.23 -1.23
N THR A 30 -17.80 -21.36 -1.83
CA THR A 30 -18.10 -21.67 -3.23
C THR A 30 -19.21 -22.70 -3.26
N GLU A 31 -20.33 -22.34 -3.89
CA GLU A 31 -21.49 -23.23 -4.05
C GLU A 31 -21.76 -23.46 -5.53
N GLU A 32 -21.96 -24.72 -5.90
CA GLU A 32 -22.47 -25.10 -7.22
C GLU A 32 -23.99 -24.98 -7.24
N TYR A 33 -24.53 -24.32 -8.27
CA TYR A 33 -25.95 -24.20 -8.49
C TYR A 33 -26.30 -24.54 -9.94
N GLU A 34 -27.48 -25.13 -10.12
CA GLU A 34 -27.99 -25.52 -11.43
C GLU A 34 -28.83 -24.38 -12.00
N ILE A 35 -28.55 -24.01 -13.25
CA ILE A 35 -29.39 -23.08 -14.00
C ILE A 35 -29.92 -23.72 -15.27
N GLU A 36 -31.11 -23.30 -15.68
CA GLU A 36 -31.69 -23.67 -16.96
C GLU A 36 -31.35 -22.59 -17.99
N VAL A 37 -30.61 -22.96 -19.04
CA VAL A 37 -30.17 -22.08 -20.11
C VAL A 37 -30.94 -22.41 -21.38
N ASN A 38 -31.43 -21.38 -22.07
CA ASN A 38 -32.14 -21.52 -23.33
C ASN A 38 -31.17 -21.88 -24.47
N ASP A 39 -31.51 -22.91 -25.23
CA ASP A 39 -30.90 -23.21 -26.51
C ASP A 39 -31.58 -22.39 -27.60
N TYR A 40 -30.81 -21.82 -28.51
CA TYR A 40 -31.33 -21.03 -29.62
C TYR A 40 -31.08 -21.75 -30.95
N LYS A 41 -32.08 -21.73 -31.83
CA LYS A 41 -31.90 -22.10 -33.24
C LYS A 41 -32.19 -20.88 -34.11
N GLU A 42 -31.37 -20.71 -35.14
CA GLU A 42 -31.60 -19.69 -36.15
C GLU A 42 -32.72 -20.15 -37.08
N VAL A 43 -33.74 -19.31 -37.25
CA VAL A 43 -34.81 -19.49 -38.23
C VAL A 43 -34.80 -18.30 -39.16
N CYS A 44 -34.69 -18.59 -40.45
CA CYS A 44 -34.66 -17.59 -41.51
C CYS A 44 -35.91 -17.67 -42.37
N GLU A 45 -36.48 -16.51 -42.69
CA GLU A 45 -37.56 -16.35 -43.64
C GLU A 45 -37.10 -15.48 -44.81
N ASP A 46 -37.44 -15.87 -46.04
CA ASP A 46 -37.16 -15.06 -47.22
C ASP A 46 -38.20 -13.93 -47.30
N VAL A 47 -37.75 -12.68 -47.20
CA VAL A 47 -38.61 -11.50 -47.31
C VAL A 47 -38.46 -10.93 -48.72
N ILE A 48 -39.56 -10.91 -49.47
CA ILE A 48 -39.61 -10.31 -50.81
C ILE A 48 -39.90 -8.82 -50.66
N SER A 49 -38.94 -7.99 -51.04
CA SER A 49 -39.10 -6.54 -51.11
C SER A 49 -39.04 -6.04 -52.55
N VAL A 50 -39.52 -4.83 -52.78
CA VAL A 50 -39.53 -4.18 -54.12
C VAL A 50 -38.12 -4.08 -54.72
N ASN A 51 -37.06 -4.12 -53.89
CA ASN A 51 -35.66 -4.01 -54.30
C ASN A 51 -34.89 -5.36 -54.29
N GLY A 52 -35.57 -6.50 -54.11
CA GLY A 52 -34.97 -7.84 -54.11
C GLY A 52 -35.37 -8.70 -52.91
N THR A 53 -34.96 -9.96 -52.94
CA THR A 53 -35.18 -10.93 -51.84
C THR A 53 -33.99 -10.89 -50.88
N TYR A 54 -34.26 -10.70 -49.59
CA TYR A 54 -33.25 -10.84 -48.53
C TYR A 54 -33.73 -11.80 -47.46
N LYS A 55 -32.78 -12.49 -46.80
CA LYS A 55 -33.08 -13.39 -45.69
C LYS A 55 -33.18 -12.60 -44.40
N ASN A 56 -34.30 -12.74 -43.71
CA ASN A 56 -34.49 -12.24 -42.36
C ASN A 56 -34.34 -13.41 -41.38
N CYS A 57 -33.23 -13.45 -40.66
CA CYS A 57 -32.92 -14.51 -39.69
C CYS A 57 -33.14 -14.01 -38.27
N SER A 58 -33.76 -14.83 -37.43
CA SER A 58 -33.93 -14.57 -36.00
C SER A 58 -33.64 -15.83 -35.19
N ASN A 59 -33.07 -15.64 -34.01
CA ASN A 59 -32.84 -16.73 -33.07
C ASN A 59 -34.10 -16.96 -32.23
N ILE A 60 -34.66 -18.15 -32.32
CA ILE A 60 -35.79 -18.57 -31.49
C ILE A 60 -35.35 -19.64 -30.50
N ILE A 61 -35.99 -19.68 -29.32
CA ILE A 61 -35.71 -20.70 -28.30
C ILE A 61 -36.11 -22.07 -28.87
N SER A 62 -35.16 -23.00 -28.91
CA SER A 62 -35.33 -24.36 -29.44
C SER A 62 -35.39 -25.44 -28.36
N GLY A 63 -35.02 -25.11 -27.14
CA GLY A 63 -34.94 -26.04 -26.02
C GLY A 63 -34.29 -25.37 -24.81
N THR A 64 -34.08 -26.17 -23.78
CA THR A 64 -33.31 -25.77 -22.60
C THR A 64 -32.39 -26.91 -22.19
N HIS A 65 -31.24 -26.56 -21.62
CA HIS A 65 -30.36 -27.49 -20.95
C HIS A 65 -29.95 -26.96 -19.58
N LYS A 66 -29.50 -27.87 -18.72
CA LYS A 66 -29.04 -27.54 -17.37
C LYS A 66 -27.54 -27.32 -17.39
N GLU A 67 -27.08 -26.20 -16.87
CA GLU A 67 -25.68 -25.91 -16.61
C GLU A 67 -25.44 -25.87 -15.10
N ILE A 68 -24.34 -26.49 -14.65
CA ILE A 68 -23.83 -26.31 -13.30
C ILE A 68 -22.89 -25.10 -13.34
N ARG A 69 -23.16 -24.11 -12.49
CA ARG A 69 -22.30 -22.93 -12.32
C ARG A 69 -21.87 -22.82 -10.86
N THR A 70 -20.74 -22.18 -10.64
CA THR A 70 -20.24 -21.84 -9.30
C THR A 70 -20.53 -20.39 -8.99
N LYS A 71 -20.98 -20.11 -7.78
CA LYS A 71 -21.01 -18.76 -7.21
C LYS A 71 -20.14 -18.73 -5.96
N GLU A 72 -19.47 -17.61 -5.76
CA GLU A 72 -18.73 -17.33 -4.53
C GLU A 72 -19.48 -16.29 -3.72
N PHE A 73 -19.63 -16.52 -2.42
CA PHE A 73 -20.20 -15.55 -1.50
C PHE A 73 -19.54 -15.65 -0.13
N TRP A 74 -19.57 -14.54 0.61
CA TRP A 74 -19.04 -14.46 1.96
C TRP A 74 -20.10 -14.90 2.96
N GLU A 75 -19.78 -15.90 3.78
CA GLU A 75 -20.63 -16.38 4.87
C GLU A 75 -19.95 -16.09 6.22
N GLU A 76 -20.75 -15.74 7.22
CA GLU A 76 -20.24 -15.47 8.57
C GLU A 76 -19.80 -16.76 9.25
N TYR A 77 -18.55 -16.78 9.70
CA TYR A 77 -17.93 -17.90 10.40
C TYR A 77 -18.23 -17.83 11.89
N ASN A 78 -18.91 -18.84 12.43
CA ASN A 78 -19.40 -18.89 13.81
C ASN A 78 -18.47 -19.70 14.73
N PHE A 79 -17.18 -19.78 14.42
CA PHE A 79 -16.17 -20.52 15.17
C PHE A 79 -16.43 -22.02 15.29
N GLU A 80 -17.15 -22.59 14.32
CA GLU A 80 -17.31 -24.03 14.13
C GLU A 80 -16.03 -24.71 13.65
N ASP A 81 -15.93 -26.02 13.84
CA ASP A 81 -14.81 -26.79 13.31
C ASP A 81 -14.93 -26.89 11.79
N LEU A 82 -13.91 -26.40 11.09
CA LEU A 82 -13.76 -26.54 9.66
C LEU A 82 -12.95 -27.80 9.33
N LYS A 83 -13.24 -28.39 8.18
CA LYS A 83 -12.42 -29.46 7.63
C LYS A 83 -11.03 -28.92 7.29
N ALA A 84 -10.01 -29.78 7.29
CA ALA A 84 -8.69 -29.37 6.84
C ALA A 84 -8.74 -28.93 5.36
N GLY A 85 -8.24 -27.74 5.06
CA GLY A 85 -8.26 -27.16 3.71
C GLY A 85 -7.75 -25.73 3.70
N GLU A 86 -7.70 -25.14 2.51
CA GLU A 86 -7.39 -23.73 2.31
C GLU A 86 -8.68 -22.91 2.33
N TYR A 87 -8.67 -21.80 3.07
CA TYR A 87 -9.82 -20.93 3.24
C TYR A 87 -9.43 -19.49 2.95
N LYS A 88 -10.25 -18.79 2.17
CA LYS A 88 -10.23 -17.32 2.10
C LYS A 88 -11.15 -16.80 3.19
N TRP A 89 -10.67 -15.83 3.96
CA TRP A 89 -11.42 -15.24 5.06
C TRP A 89 -11.20 -13.73 5.11
N ARG A 90 -12.07 -13.01 5.80
CA ARG A 90 -11.88 -11.59 6.13
C ARG A 90 -12.54 -11.25 7.46
N ILE A 91 -12.09 -10.17 8.07
CA ILE A 91 -12.69 -9.64 9.31
C ILE A 91 -13.35 -8.30 8.98
N GLU A 92 -14.62 -8.16 9.34
CA GLU A 92 -15.34 -6.88 9.28
C GLU A 92 -15.59 -6.41 10.70
N GLY A 93 -15.14 -5.20 11.04
CA GLY A 93 -15.28 -4.64 12.38
C GLY A 93 -15.78 -3.19 12.37
N LYS A 94 -16.51 -2.81 13.42
CA LYS A 94 -16.83 -1.40 13.71
C LYS A 94 -16.15 -0.98 15.02
N LYS A 95 -15.60 0.23 15.01
CA LYS A 95 -15.03 0.90 16.19
C LYS A 95 -16.08 1.70 16.96
N ASN A 96 -15.85 2.00 18.24
CA ASN A 96 -16.64 3.01 18.92
C ASN A 96 -16.32 4.41 18.39
N ALA A 97 -17.29 5.32 18.48
CA ALA A 97 -17.02 6.73 18.23
C ALA A 97 -15.96 7.19 19.25
N HIS A 98 -14.87 7.80 18.76
CA HIS A 98 -13.69 8.25 19.52
C HIS A 98 -12.60 7.19 19.81
N GLU A 99 -12.74 5.95 19.35
CA GLU A 99 -11.63 5.00 19.36
C GLU A 99 -10.72 5.21 18.14
N LYS A 100 -9.46 5.56 18.39
CA LYS A 100 -8.39 5.62 17.38
C LYS A 100 -7.80 4.22 17.18
N ILE A 101 -8.42 3.30 16.42
CA ILE A 101 -7.82 1.97 16.27
C ILE A 101 -7.90 1.47 14.82
N ASP A 102 -6.71 1.28 14.22
CA ASP A 102 -6.40 0.14 13.37
C ASP A 102 -6.04 -1.02 14.28
N TRP A 103 -6.86 -2.06 14.23
CA TRP A 103 -6.70 -3.23 15.08
C TRP A 103 -5.83 -4.23 14.34
N ILE A 104 -4.81 -4.74 15.02
CA ILE A 104 -4.05 -5.88 14.51
C ILE A 104 -4.68 -7.13 15.10
N GLY A 105 -5.31 -7.93 14.24
CA GLY A 105 -5.77 -9.27 14.62
C GLY A 105 -4.56 -10.14 14.95
N SER A 106 -4.65 -10.98 15.97
CA SER A 106 -3.63 -11.99 16.25
C SER A 106 -4.29 -13.33 16.47
N SER A 107 -3.78 -14.37 15.80
CA SER A 107 -4.24 -15.75 15.96
C SER A 107 -3.14 -16.74 15.58
N PHE A 108 -3.18 -17.95 16.13
CA PHE A 108 -2.16 -18.99 15.94
C PHE A 108 -0.74 -18.52 16.29
N GLY A 109 -0.63 -17.61 17.26
CA GLY A 109 0.65 -17.00 17.63
C GLY A 109 1.26 -16.05 16.58
N LYS A 110 0.51 -15.66 15.55
CA LYS A 110 0.93 -14.69 14.53
C LYS A 110 0.08 -13.43 14.60
N GLU A 111 0.70 -12.29 14.28
CA GLU A 111 -0.02 -11.03 14.04
C GLU A 111 -0.44 -10.98 12.56
N LEU A 112 -1.70 -10.64 12.33
CA LEU A 112 -2.36 -10.55 11.03
C LEU A 112 -2.21 -9.11 10.49
N THR A 113 -0.96 -8.64 10.41
CA THR A 113 -0.61 -7.24 10.06
C THR A 113 -0.88 -6.90 8.60
N GLU A 114 -0.94 -7.92 7.74
CA GLU A 114 -1.24 -7.81 6.30
C GLU A 114 -2.65 -7.26 6.00
N TRP A 115 -3.51 -7.07 7.01
CA TRP A 115 -4.91 -6.62 6.87
C TRP A 115 -5.23 -5.30 7.58
N ALA A 116 -4.27 -4.68 8.26
CA ALA A 116 -4.50 -3.53 9.16
C ALA A 116 -4.02 -2.19 8.56
N TRP A 117 -4.20 -1.97 7.26
CA TRP A 117 -3.74 -0.74 6.60
C TRP A 117 -4.84 0.33 6.39
N TRP A 118 -6.11 0.04 6.70
CA TRP A 118 -7.21 1.00 6.50
C TRP A 118 -7.28 2.08 7.60
N ASP A 119 -6.22 2.88 7.76
CA ASP A 119 -6.30 4.00 8.68
C ASP A 119 -7.09 5.16 8.05
N THR A 120 -8.33 5.36 8.52
CA THR A 120 -9.23 6.45 8.08
C THR A 120 -8.65 7.84 8.31
N ASP A 121 -7.61 7.95 9.14
CA ASP A 121 -6.98 9.23 9.45
C ASP A 121 -6.05 9.69 8.31
N TRP A 122 -5.73 8.84 7.31
CA TRP A 122 -5.04 9.23 6.08
C TRP A 122 -6.03 9.78 5.06
N THR A 123 -6.14 11.10 5.02
CA THR A 123 -7.16 11.79 4.22
C THR A 123 -6.78 11.97 2.74
N ARG A 124 -5.53 11.65 2.36
CA ARG A 124 -5.03 11.85 0.99
C ARG A 124 -4.24 10.65 0.48
N LYS A 125 -4.52 10.31 -0.78
CA LYS A 125 -3.81 9.32 -1.59
C LYS A 125 -3.44 9.94 -2.93
N THR A 126 -2.17 9.88 -3.30
CA THR A 126 -1.68 10.40 -4.58
C THR A 126 -0.93 9.32 -5.33
N LEU A 127 -1.34 8.99 -6.56
CA LEU A 127 -0.62 8.06 -7.42
C LEU A 127 0.65 8.72 -7.98
N ILE A 128 1.77 8.03 -7.88
CA ILE A 128 3.02 8.37 -8.54
C ILE A 128 3.31 7.32 -9.60
N THR A 129 3.73 7.79 -10.78
CA THR A 129 4.22 6.93 -11.85
C THR A 129 5.59 7.41 -12.27
N ILE A 130 6.54 6.48 -12.25
CA ILE A 130 7.92 6.72 -12.61
C ILE A 130 8.10 6.35 -14.08
N THR A 131 8.74 7.24 -14.83
CA THR A 131 9.08 6.97 -16.23
C THR A 131 10.57 6.68 -16.35
N GLY A 132 10.91 5.56 -17.00
CA GLY A 132 12.30 5.10 -17.19
C GLY A 132 12.79 4.08 -16.15
N ASN A 133 13.97 3.51 -16.40
CA ASN A 133 14.64 2.60 -15.45
C ASN A 133 15.25 3.40 -14.30
N ASN A 134 14.75 3.21 -13.08
CA ASN A 134 15.18 4.00 -11.92
C ASN A 134 15.84 3.19 -10.79
N GLY A 135 16.14 1.91 -11.00
CA GLY A 135 16.74 1.05 -9.97
C GLY A 135 15.77 0.79 -8.81
N GLU A 136 16.25 0.13 -7.76
CA GLU A 136 15.45 -0.19 -6.57
C GLU A 136 15.28 1.02 -5.64
N ILE A 137 16.30 1.87 -5.55
CA ILE A 137 16.29 3.08 -4.72
C ILE A 137 16.28 4.32 -5.62
N ILE A 138 15.28 5.17 -5.42
CA ILE A 138 15.06 6.36 -6.22
C ILE A 138 15.24 7.64 -5.42
N PHE A 139 15.47 8.74 -6.13
CA PHE A 139 15.32 10.08 -5.59
C PHE A 139 13.96 10.64 -5.95
N MET A 140 13.29 11.24 -4.97
CA MET A 140 12.04 11.93 -5.20
C MET A 140 12.10 13.35 -4.64
N ASN A 141 11.90 14.34 -5.51
CA ASN A 141 11.69 15.72 -5.10
C ASN A 141 10.20 16.02 -5.22
N LEU A 142 9.54 16.16 -4.08
CA LEU A 142 8.11 16.46 -4.03
C LEU A 142 7.90 17.92 -3.70
N SER A 143 6.85 18.50 -4.29
CA SER A 143 6.43 19.88 -4.05
C SER A 143 5.07 19.92 -3.38
N SER A 144 4.61 21.12 -3.02
CA SER A 144 3.34 21.36 -2.35
C SER A 144 2.13 20.81 -3.11
N SER A 145 2.20 20.63 -4.43
CA SER A 145 1.13 19.98 -5.18
C SER A 145 0.98 18.48 -4.85
N ASN A 146 2.09 17.81 -4.51
CA ASN A 146 2.08 16.40 -4.11
C ASN A 146 1.81 16.23 -2.61
N LEU A 147 2.14 17.25 -1.81
CA LEU A 147 2.19 17.20 -0.35
C LEU A 147 1.18 18.13 0.32
N SER A 148 0.15 18.59 -0.40
CA SER A 148 -0.78 19.63 0.10
C SER A 148 -1.52 19.26 1.38
N SER A 149 -1.65 17.96 1.65
CA SER A 149 -2.33 17.42 2.82
C SER A 149 -1.37 16.99 3.92
N ALA A 150 -0.06 16.98 3.67
CA ALA A 150 0.92 16.54 4.63
C ALA A 150 1.12 17.57 5.77
N GLN A 151 1.60 17.08 6.91
CA GLN A 151 2.08 17.87 8.03
C GLN A 151 3.26 18.76 7.62
N VAL A 152 3.54 19.77 8.44
CA VAL A 152 4.60 20.76 8.18
C VAL A 152 5.99 20.10 8.10
N ASP A 153 6.22 19.07 8.90
CA ASP A 153 7.47 18.30 8.97
C ASP A 153 7.47 17.04 8.09
N PHE A 154 6.35 16.72 7.43
CA PHE A 154 6.18 15.56 6.57
C PHE A 154 6.34 14.20 7.28
N ASP A 155 6.03 14.15 8.57
CA ASP A 155 6.03 12.90 9.36
C ASP A 155 4.89 11.93 8.96
N ASP A 156 3.83 12.48 8.39
CA ASP A 156 2.69 11.76 7.84
C ASP A 156 2.86 11.44 6.35
N ILE A 157 4.00 10.86 5.98
CA ILE A 157 4.22 10.35 4.64
C ILE A 157 4.40 8.84 4.68
N ARG A 158 3.66 8.13 3.82
CA ARG A 158 3.84 6.69 3.59
C ARG A 158 3.87 6.42 2.10
N PHE A 159 4.80 5.58 1.68
CA PHE A 159 4.92 5.11 0.31
C PHE A 159 4.43 3.68 0.27
N ILE A 160 3.37 3.40 -0.48
CA ILE A 160 2.74 2.07 -0.53
C ILE A 160 2.69 1.62 -1.99
N ASN A 161 3.05 0.38 -2.29
CA ASN A 161 2.95 -0.16 -3.64
C ASN A 161 1.51 -0.06 -4.22
N SER A 162 1.39 -0.30 -5.53
CA SER A 162 0.10 -0.13 -6.22
C SER A 162 -0.96 -1.16 -5.82
N GLU A 163 -0.57 -2.33 -5.31
CA GLU A 163 -1.48 -3.34 -4.76
C GLU A 163 -1.92 -3.02 -3.31
N GLU A 164 -1.31 -2.00 -2.69
CA GLU A 164 -1.64 -1.51 -1.35
C GLU A 164 -1.44 -2.55 -0.24
N ASP A 165 -0.46 -3.43 -0.42
CA ASP A 165 -0.12 -4.51 0.51
C ASP A 165 1.30 -4.39 1.09
N THR A 166 2.14 -3.50 0.53
CA THR A 166 3.53 -3.34 0.90
C THR A 166 3.88 -1.87 1.08
N GLU A 167 4.32 -1.50 2.29
CA GLU A 167 4.93 -0.19 2.58
C GLU A 167 6.41 -0.18 2.21
N PHE A 168 6.85 0.84 1.49
CA PHE A 168 8.24 1.06 1.12
C PHE A 168 8.97 1.87 2.20
N GLY A 169 10.16 1.39 2.55
CA GLY A 169 11.10 2.13 3.37
C GLY A 169 11.59 3.40 2.66
N TYR A 170 11.80 4.46 3.45
CA TYR A 170 12.19 5.76 2.91
C TYR A 170 13.03 6.57 3.90
N TYR A 171 13.80 7.52 3.37
CA TYR A 171 14.54 8.51 4.15
C TYR A 171 14.25 9.93 3.67
N LEU A 172 13.76 10.78 4.57
CA LEU A 172 13.57 12.22 4.37
C LEU A 172 14.91 12.95 4.54
N GLN A 173 15.51 13.39 3.42
CA GLN A 173 16.84 14.00 3.44
C GLN A 173 16.81 15.47 3.87
N ASN A 174 15.84 16.22 3.35
CA ASN A 174 15.63 17.62 3.70
C ASN A 174 14.24 18.06 3.23
N TYR A 175 13.77 19.17 3.81
CA TYR A 175 12.49 19.73 3.47
C TYR A 175 12.44 21.24 3.74
N THR A 176 11.47 21.88 3.09
CA THR A 176 10.94 23.18 3.47
C THR A 176 9.49 22.97 3.86
N GLY A 177 9.17 23.23 5.13
CA GLY A 177 7.88 22.81 5.70
C GLY A 177 6.66 23.26 4.88
N SER A 178 5.73 22.33 4.69
CA SER A 178 4.53 22.46 3.83
C SER A 178 4.77 22.84 2.36
N ASN A 179 6.03 22.96 1.91
CA ASN A 179 6.36 23.44 0.57
C ASN A 179 7.03 22.37 -0.29
N SER A 180 8.08 21.72 0.22
CA SER A 180 8.81 20.71 -0.54
C SER A 180 9.56 19.77 0.38
N ALA A 181 9.78 18.55 -0.09
CA ALA A 181 10.58 17.55 0.61
C ALA A 181 11.33 16.68 -0.39
N ARG A 182 12.55 16.28 -0.01
CA ARG A 182 13.39 15.36 -0.76
C ARG A 182 13.46 14.03 -0.04
N PHE A 183 13.04 12.99 -0.73
CA PHE A 183 13.04 11.61 -0.22
C PHE A 183 13.99 10.74 -1.02
N ARG A 184 14.59 9.77 -0.32
CA ARG A 184 15.05 8.51 -0.88
C ARG A 184 13.99 7.46 -0.59
N VAL A 185 13.59 6.69 -1.59
CA VAL A 185 12.56 5.65 -1.43
C VAL A 185 13.10 4.36 -2.02
N ASN A 186 13.02 3.27 -1.27
CA ASN A 186 13.31 1.94 -1.78
C ASN A 186 12.03 1.33 -2.34
N THR A 187 11.82 1.51 -3.65
CA THR A 187 10.62 1.00 -4.34
C THR A 187 10.74 -0.47 -4.72
N SER A 188 11.87 -1.13 -4.44
CA SER A 188 12.15 -2.50 -4.88
C SER A 188 11.98 -2.70 -6.40
N GLY A 189 12.12 -1.63 -7.18
CA GLY A 189 11.97 -1.63 -8.64
C GLY A 189 10.57 -1.27 -9.15
N ASP A 190 9.60 -1.05 -8.27
CA ASP A 190 8.25 -0.66 -8.66
C ASP A 190 8.23 0.72 -9.35
N THR A 191 7.45 0.80 -10.44
CA THR A 191 7.29 2.02 -11.24
C THR A 191 6.01 2.78 -10.94
N SER A 192 5.12 2.22 -10.12
CA SER A 192 3.88 2.87 -9.69
C SER A 192 3.57 2.55 -8.24
N PHE A 193 3.20 3.58 -7.49
CA PHE A 193 2.86 3.46 -6.07
C PHE A 193 2.11 4.69 -5.60
N TYR A 194 1.56 4.60 -4.39
CA TYR A 194 0.81 5.67 -3.75
C TYR A 194 1.62 6.36 -2.67
N ILE A 195 1.40 7.65 -2.56
CA ILE A 195 1.79 8.44 -1.39
C ILE A 195 0.53 8.71 -0.58
N TYR A 196 0.55 8.24 0.67
CA TYR A 196 -0.45 8.59 1.66
C TYR A 196 0.02 9.78 2.48
N SER A 197 -0.90 10.71 2.76
CA SER A 197 -0.71 11.85 3.66
C SER A 197 -2.02 12.31 4.30
N GLY A 198 -1.94 13.29 5.20
CA GLY A 198 -3.10 13.92 5.83
C GLY A 198 -3.50 13.29 7.15
N ASN A 199 -2.58 12.58 7.80
CA ASN A 199 -2.76 12.05 9.14
C ASN A 199 -2.02 12.92 10.16
N VAL A 200 -2.77 13.75 10.90
CA VAL A 200 -2.21 14.75 11.82
C VAL A 200 -1.55 14.16 13.07
N GLU A 201 -1.74 12.87 13.34
CA GLU A 201 -1.19 12.18 14.52
C GLU A 201 -0.06 11.22 14.14
N ALA A 202 0.27 11.10 12.85
CA ALA A 202 1.34 10.23 12.39
C ALA A 202 2.69 10.81 12.83
N SER A 203 3.56 9.93 13.33
CA SER A 203 4.98 10.18 13.48
C SER A 203 5.73 9.74 12.23
N SER A 204 6.91 10.32 12.01
CA SER A 204 7.81 9.91 10.94
C SER A 204 8.07 8.41 10.98
N ASN A 205 8.03 7.78 9.80
CA ASN A 205 8.62 6.47 9.56
C ASN A 205 9.86 6.59 8.65
N SER A 206 10.44 7.79 8.57
CA SER A 206 11.67 8.02 7.82
C SER A 206 12.83 7.33 8.53
N ASP A 207 13.45 6.38 7.86
CA ASP A 207 14.64 5.68 8.34
C ASP A 207 15.71 5.64 7.24
N ILE A 208 16.92 6.03 7.62
CA ILE A 208 18.10 5.99 6.76
C ILE A 208 18.59 4.55 6.52
N GLU A 209 18.37 3.63 7.47
CA GLU A 209 18.77 2.22 7.35
C GLU A 209 17.93 1.49 6.28
N ASP A 210 16.71 1.94 6.03
CA ASP A 210 15.86 1.42 4.94
C ASP A 210 16.47 1.65 3.55
N ILE A 211 17.36 2.64 3.44
CA ILE A 211 17.98 3.06 2.18
C ILE A 211 19.43 2.59 2.08
N TYR A 212 20.20 2.74 3.15
CA TYR A 212 21.64 2.51 3.12
C TYR A 212 22.08 1.26 3.90
N GLY A 213 21.13 0.52 4.47
CA GLY A 213 21.35 -0.71 5.22
C GLY A 213 21.62 -0.47 6.71
N THR A 214 21.61 -1.56 7.48
CA THR A 214 21.78 -1.54 8.93
C THR A 214 23.24 -1.42 9.35
N ASN A 215 23.47 -0.93 10.57
CA ASN A 215 24.80 -0.75 11.18
C ASN A 215 25.63 0.40 10.58
N LEU A 216 24.97 1.44 10.07
CA LEU A 216 25.67 2.67 9.74
C LEU A 216 26.16 3.33 11.04
N ILE A 217 27.45 3.66 11.09
CA ILE A 217 28.08 4.28 12.27
C ILE A 217 28.02 5.80 12.18
N SER A 218 28.12 6.36 10.97
CA SER A 218 28.12 7.81 10.73
C SER A 218 27.71 8.11 9.28
N PHE A 219 26.97 9.19 9.06
CA PHE A 219 26.56 9.68 7.73
C PHE A 219 26.77 11.19 7.63
N TYR A 220 27.50 11.64 6.61
CA TYR A 220 27.76 13.05 6.37
C TYR A 220 27.36 13.45 4.95
N SER A 221 26.41 14.37 4.80
CA SER A 221 25.99 14.90 3.49
C SER A 221 27.02 15.84 2.85
N LEU A 222 27.88 16.47 3.65
CA LEU A 222 28.89 17.45 3.21
C LEU A 222 28.33 18.65 2.42
N ASP A 223 27.04 18.96 2.59
CA ASP A 223 26.38 20.08 1.93
C ASP A 223 26.53 21.42 2.69
N GLY A 224 26.96 21.37 3.95
CA GLY A 224 27.07 22.54 4.83
C GLY A 224 28.28 23.44 4.50
N ILE A 225 28.04 24.72 4.24
CA ILE A 225 29.09 25.70 3.90
C ILE A 225 29.84 26.30 5.10
N SER A 226 29.34 26.09 6.32
CA SER A 226 29.96 26.60 7.57
C SER A 226 29.57 25.73 8.77
N GLY A 227 30.13 26.02 9.95
CA GLY A 227 29.83 25.31 11.20
C GLY A 227 30.47 23.91 11.31
N SER A 228 30.01 23.12 12.28
CA SER A 228 30.42 21.71 12.43
C SER A 228 29.99 20.87 11.22
N VAL A 229 30.69 19.77 10.95
CA VAL A 229 30.24 18.75 9.98
C VAL A 229 29.31 17.82 10.73
N LEU A 230 28.01 17.90 10.45
CA LEU A 230 27.02 17.14 11.22
C LEU A 230 26.97 15.70 10.73
N ASP A 231 27.00 14.76 11.68
CA ASP A 231 26.61 13.38 11.45
C ASP A 231 25.08 13.31 11.52
N GLU A 232 24.43 12.78 10.48
CA GLU A 232 22.97 12.71 10.39
C GLU A 232 22.38 11.48 11.12
N LEU A 233 23.25 10.59 11.63
CA LEU A 233 22.85 9.41 12.41
C LEU A 233 22.97 9.60 13.91
N SER A 234 23.99 10.33 14.35
CA SER A 234 24.41 10.37 15.74
C SER A 234 25.16 11.66 16.09
N GLU A 235 25.75 11.72 17.29
CA GLU A 235 26.56 12.86 17.73
C GLU A 235 28.05 12.76 17.34
N HIS A 236 28.43 11.89 16.39
CA HIS A 236 29.79 11.81 15.84
C HIS A 236 30.12 13.00 14.90
N ASN A 237 29.82 14.23 15.31
CA ASN A 237 30.03 15.43 14.52
C ASN A 237 31.51 15.64 14.20
N GLY A 238 31.82 15.86 12.93
CA GLY A 238 33.15 16.18 12.45
C GLY A 238 33.51 17.66 12.65
N THR A 239 34.81 17.92 12.78
CA THR A 239 35.36 19.29 12.74
C THR A 239 36.12 19.46 11.43
N ASN A 240 35.79 20.51 10.66
CA ASN A 240 36.56 20.84 9.47
C ASN A 240 37.84 21.59 9.84
N SER A 241 38.99 21.01 9.55
CA SER A 241 40.32 21.58 9.84
C SER A 241 41.09 21.90 8.56
N GLY A 242 40.53 22.75 7.70
CA GLY A 242 41.23 23.31 6.54
C GLY A 242 40.64 22.95 5.18
N ALA A 243 39.65 22.06 5.11
CA ALA A 243 39.01 21.74 3.84
C ALA A 243 38.19 22.94 3.33
N THR A 244 38.27 23.21 2.02
CA THR A 244 37.44 24.22 1.37
C THR A 244 36.05 23.65 1.13
N ARG A 245 35.02 24.27 1.72
CA ARG A 245 33.63 23.79 1.66
C ARG A 245 32.88 24.37 0.48
N GLY A 246 31.84 23.65 0.04
CA GLY A 246 30.91 24.12 -0.99
C GLY A 246 31.53 24.17 -2.38
N VAL A 247 32.60 23.41 -2.62
CA VAL A 247 33.11 23.21 -3.97
C VAL A 247 32.14 22.31 -4.74
N THR A 248 32.14 22.41 -6.06
CA THR A 248 31.31 21.52 -6.89
C THR A 248 31.88 20.10 -6.86
N GLY A 249 31.13 19.17 -6.29
CA GLY A 249 31.47 17.76 -6.25
C GLY A 249 31.06 17.01 -7.53
N LYS A 250 31.38 15.71 -7.57
CA LYS A 250 30.82 14.81 -8.60
C LYS A 250 29.31 14.58 -8.40
N ILE A 251 28.84 14.71 -7.17
CA ILE A 251 27.44 14.69 -6.78
C ILE A 251 27.25 15.88 -5.85
N GLY A 252 26.50 16.90 -6.30
CA GLY A 252 26.19 18.07 -5.47
C GLY A 252 27.41 18.89 -5.02
N SER A 253 27.39 19.31 -3.76
CA SER A 253 28.48 20.03 -3.11
C SER A 253 29.49 19.06 -2.51
N ALA A 254 30.73 19.50 -2.30
CA ALA A 254 31.77 18.70 -1.68
C ALA A 254 32.71 19.56 -0.83
N PHE A 255 33.56 18.87 -0.06
CA PHE A 255 34.68 19.44 0.64
C PHE A 255 35.96 19.10 -0.13
N ASP A 256 36.76 20.11 -0.43
CA ASP A 256 38.06 19.96 -1.09
C ASP A 256 39.17 19.92 -0.05
N PHE A 257 39.99 18.88 -0.09
CA PHE A 257 41.13 18.67 0.80
C PHE A 257 42.40 18.85 -0.01
N ASP A 258 43.21 19.86 0.33
CA ASP A 258 44.47 20.18 -0.34
C ASP A 258 45.66 19.31 0.10
N GLY A 259 45.42 18.40 1.07
CA GLY A 259 46.36 17.36 1.46
C GLY A 259 47.53 17.84 2.32
N GLY A 260 47.27 18.78 3.23
CA GLY A 260 48.25 19.42 4.13
C GLY A 260 49.35 18.53 4.72
#